data_AF-A0A6B3D0L5-F1
#
_entry.id   AF-A0A6B3D0L5-F1
#
_cell.length_a   1.000
_cell.length_b   1.000
_cell.length_c   1.000
_cell.angle_alpha   90.00
_cell.angle_beta   90.00
_cell.angle_gamma   90.00
#
_symmetry.space_group_name_H-M   'P 1'
#
loop_
_entity.id
_entity.type
_entity.pdbx_description
1 polymer ?
#
loop_
_entity_poly.entity_id
_entity_poly.type
_entity_poly.pdbx_seq_one_letter_code
_entity_poly.pdbx_strand_id
1 'polypeptide(L)' 'MSVTAAKGFTAAGIAAGIKESGNPDLALVVNTGPRRSAAGVFTSNRVKA' A
#
# COMPACT_ATOMS: atom_id res chain seq x y z
N MET A 1 -10.72 11.92 -2.87
CA MET A 1 -10.34 11.71 -1.46
C MET A 1 -9.88 10.25 -1.31
N SER A 2 -8.69 9.97 -0.74
CA SER A 2 -8.07 8.63 -0.70
C SER A 2 -7.39 8.37 0.66
N VAL A 3 -6.42 7.45 0.75
CA VAL A 3 -5.77 6.95 1.98
C VAL A 3 -5.11 8.02 2.86
N THR A 4 -4.69 9.16 2.29
CA THR A 4 -4.10 10.29 3.03
C THR A 4 -5.13 11.29 3.56
N ALA A 5 -6.43 11.07 3.32
CA ALA A 5 -7.48 11.95 3.84
C ALA A 5 -7.60 11.87 5.37
N ALA A 6 -7.31 10.70 5.95
CA ALA A 6 -7.25 10.53 7.40
C ALA A 6 -5.92 11.06 7.95
N LYS A 7 -5.96 11.73 9.10
CA LYS A 7 -4.75 12.16 9.82
C LYS A 7 -3.93 10.94 10.23
N GLY A 8 -2.61 11.08 10.22
CA GLY A 8 -1.68 10.03 10.65
C GLY A 8 -1.33 9.01 9.56
N PHE A 9 -1.63 9.30 8.28
CA PHE A 9 -1.24 8.49 7.14
C PHE A 9 -0.49 9.32 6.10
N THR A 10 0.66 8.80 5.64
CA THR A 10 1.39 9.30 4.47
C THR A 10 1.48 8.20 3.41
N ALA A 11 1.60 8.58 2.14
CA ALA A 11 1.70 7.61 1.05
C ALA A 11 2.57 8.15 -0.10
N ALA A 12 3.24 7.24 -0.81
CA ALA A 12 4.00 7.54 -2.01
C ALA A 12 3.89 6.38 -3.02
N GLY A 13 4.05 6.69 -4.31
CA GLY A 13 4.17 5.71 -5.38
C GLY A 13 5.23 6.13 -6.37
N ILE A 14 6.07 5.20 -6.80
CA ILE A 14 7.22 5.47 -7.68
C ILE A 14 7.28 4.44 -8.81
N ALA A 15 8.01 4.79 -9.88
CA ALA A 15 8.49 3.83 -10.87
C ALA A 15 9.82 3.23 -10.37
N ALA A 16 9.76 2.03 -9.82
CA ALA A 16 10.91 1.26 -9.33
C ALA A 16 11.55 0.38 -10.43
N GLY A 17 10.95 0.31 -11.63
CA GLY A 17 11.47 -0.42 -12.78
C GLY A 17 11.04 -1.88 -12.83
N ILE A 18 9.98 -2.25 -12.11
CA ILE A 18 9.35 -3.58 -12.20
C ILE A 18 8.53 -3.68 -13.50
N LYS A 19 7.84 -2.60 -13.88
CA LYS A 19 7.12 -2.52 -15.15
C LYS A 19 8.04 -1.96 -16.23
N GLU A 20 8.19 -2.69 -17.34
CA GLU A 20 8.90 -2.22 -18.53
C GLU A 20 8.34 -0.91 -19.08
N SER A 21 7.04 -0.66 -18.90
CA SER A 21 6.38 0.56 -19.38
C SER A 21 6.84 1.83 -18.65
N GLY A 22 7.60 1.74 -17.56
CA GLY A 22 8.03 2.88 -16.75
C GLY A 22 6.94 3.54 -15.90
N ASN A 23 5.73 2.97 -15.88
CA ASN A 23 4.64 3.46 -15.03
C ASN A 23 4.93 3.12 -13.55
N PRO A 24 4.41 3.91 -12.59
CA PRO A 24 4.53 3.58 -11.17
C PRO A 24 4.08 2.15 -10.87
N ASP A 25 4.89 1.45 -10.08
CA ASP A 25 4.80 0.01 -9.84
C ASP A 25 5.12 -0.39 -8.39
N LEU A 26 5.62 0.54 -7.60
CA LEU A 26 5.82 0.39 -6.16
C LEU A 26 5.04 1.47 -5.42
N ALA A 27 4.32 1.07 -4.38
CA ALA A 27 3.58 1.97 -3.50
C ALA A 27 3.87 1.68 -2.03
N LEU A 28 3.87 2.72 -1.21
CA LEU A 28 4.00 2.64 0.25
C LEU A 28 2.92 3.48 0.91
N VAL A 29 2.29 2.92 1.95
CA VAL A 29 1.40 3.64 2.88
C VAL A 29 1.97 3.48 4.27
N VAL A 30 2.14 4.59 4.99
CA VAL A 30 2.73 4.62 6.34
C VAL A 30 1.69 5.15 7.32
N ASN A 31 1.39 4.35 8.34
CA ASN A 31 0.70 4.83 9.54
C ASN A 31 1.74 5.45 10.48
N THR A 32 1.65 6.77 10.72
CA THR A 32 2.61 7.51 11.55
C THR A 32 2.32 7.39 13.06
N GLY A 33 1.33 6.59 13.46
CA GLY A 33 0.97 6.34 14.85
C GLY A 33 0.12 7.46 15.49
N PRO A 34 -0.13 7.37 16.81
CA PRO A 34 0.46 6.41 17.76
C PRO A 34 -0.16 5.02 17.72
N ARG A 35 -1.40 4.88 17.22
CA ARG A 35 -2.09 3.58 17.14
C ARG A 35 -1.72 2.86 15.85
N ARG A 36 -1.44 1.55 15.95
CA ARG A 36 -1.04 0.69 14.82
C ARG A 36 -1.99 -0.49 14.59
N SER A 37 -3.24 -0.36 15.03
CA SER A 37 -4.27 -1.38 14.82
C SER A 37 -4.48 -1.64 13.34
N ALA A 38 -4.56 -2.91 12.96
CA ALA A 38 -4.78 -3.37 11.60
C ALA A 38 -5.64 -4.63 11.60
N ALA A 39 -6.35 -4.86 10.50
CA ALA A 39 -7.08 -6.10 10.22
C ALA A 39 -6.93 -6.43 8.74
N GLY A 40 -6.88 -7.71 8.39
CA GLY A 40 -6.71 -8.17 7.03
C GLY A 40 -7.48 -9.46 6.79
N VAL A 41 -8.10 -9.56 5.62
CA VAL A 41 -8.65 -10.80 5.08
C VAL A 41 -7.87 -11.16 3.82
N PHE A 42 -7.72 -12.46 3.57
CA PHE A 42 -6.93 -12.97 2.45
C PHE A 42 -7.80 -13.85 1.56
N THR A 43 -7.36 -14.04 0.32
CA THR A 43 -8.02 -14.94 -0.64
C THR A 43 -8.14 -16.37 -0.08
N SER A 44 -9.17 -17.13 -0.47
CA SER A 44 -9.41 -18.53 -0.03
C SER A 44 -8.94 -19.63 -1.00
N ASN A 45 -8.50 -19.27 -2.23
CA ASN A 45 -7.83 -20.19 -3.17
C ASN A 45 -6.73 -21.06 -2.50
N ARG A 46 -6.59 -22.32 -2.90
CA ARG A 46 -5.56 -23.22 -2.36
C ARG A 46 -4.14 -22.82 -2.72
N VAL A 47 -3.93 -22.23 -3.90
CA VAL A 47 -2.62 -21.73 -4.35
C VAL A 47 -2.55 -20.23 -4.12
N LYS A 48 -1.50 -19.79 -3.42
CA LYS A 48 -1.23 -18.40 -3.04
C LYS A 48 0.14 -17.97 -3.53
N ALA A 49 0.25 -16.68 -3.88
CA ALA A 49 1.53 -16.05 -4.21
C ALA A 49 2.44 -15.97 -2.98
#